data_AF-A0A2H9L121-F1
#
_entry.id   AF-A0A2H9L121-F1
#
_cell.length_a   1.000
_cell.length_b   1.000
_cell.length_c   1.000
_cell.angle_alpha   90.00
_cell.angle_beta   90.00
_cell.angle_gamma   90.00
#
_symmetry.space_group_name_H-M   'P 1'
#
loop_
_entity.id
_entity.type
_entity.pdbx_description
1 polymer ?
#
loop_
_entity_poly.entity_id
_entity_poly.type
_entity_poly.pdbx_seq_one_letter_code
_entity_poly.pdbx_strand_id
1 'polypeptide(L)' 'MAIVKKQALREMGVAELKAKLSEVETELRMQQGALHNTGKPQSTGRLRALKKLRARILTFLSQREKKANALKADSKKK' A
#
# COMPACT_ATOMS: atom_id res chain seq x y z
N MET A 1 1.12 1.01 -13.71
CA MET A 1 2.30 1.14 -12.82
C MET A 1 3.06 -0.17 -12.71
N ALA A 2 4.39 -0.13 -12.55
CA ALA A 2 5.18 -1.31 -12.21
C ALA A 2 4.96 -1.73 -10.74
N ILE A 3 4.85 -3.03 -10.47
CA ILE A 3 4.72 -3.55 -9.10
C ILE A 3 6.05 -3.32 -8.37
N VAL A 4 6.01 -2.51 -7.31
CA VAL A 4 7.19 -2.15 -6.54
C VAL A 4 7.70 -3.36 -5.75
N LYS A 5 9.02 -3.61 -5.82
CA LYS A 5 9.68 -4.65 -5.03
C LYS A 5 9.65 -4.31 -3.53
N LYS A 6 9.70 -5.33 -2.67
CA LYS A 6 9.68 -5.16 -1.21
C LYS A 6 10.82 -4.27 -0.70
N GLN A 7 12.01 -4.36 -1.29
CA GLN A 7 13.17 -3.55 -0.91
C GLN A 7 12.90 -2.06 -1.11
N ALA A 8 12.44 -1.67 -2.30
CA ALA A 8 12.06 -0.29 -2.59
C ALA A 8 10.98 0.25 -1.63
N LEU A 9 9.97 -0.55 -1.26
CA LEU A 9 8.96 -0.12 -0.26
C LEU A 9 9.55 0.15 1.13
N ARG A 10 10.66 -0.52 1.49
CA ARG A 10 11.32 -0.31 2.78
C ARG A 10 12.07 1.02 2.81
N GLU A 11 12.68 1.38 1.69
CA GLU A 11 13.47 2.60 1.50
C GLU A 11 12.59 3.85 1.35
N MET A 12 11.39 3.72 0.79
CA MET A 12 10.46 4.84 0.58
C MET A 12 10.08 5.55 1.89
N GLY A 13 9.91 6.87 1.87
CA GLY A 13 9.41 7.67 3.01
C GLY A 13 7.92 7.41 3.33
N VAL A 14 7.41 7.91 4.48
CA VAL A 14 5.98 7.76 4.84
C VAL A 14 5.08 8.48 3.83
N ALA A 15 5.47 9.68 3.41
CA ALA A 15 4.75 10.45 2.39
C ALA A 15 4.71 9.72 1.06
N GLU A 16 5.84 9.16 0.63
CA GLU A 16 5.95 8.38 -0.61
C GLU A 16 5.10 7.10 -0.56
N LEU A 17 5.10 6.38 0.57
CA LEU A 17 4.24 5.22 0.76
C LEU A 17 2.75 5.59 0.66
N LYS A 18 2.34 6.75 1.17
CA LYS A 18 0.95 7.24 1.06
C LYS A 18 0.60 7.64 -0.38
N ALA A 19 1.49 8.34 -1.07
CA ALA A 19 1.30 8.65 -2.49
C ALA A 19 1.20 7.36 -3.33
N LYS A 20 2.03 6.37 -3.02
CA LYS A 20 1.97 5.08 -3.71
C LYS A 20 0.70 4.30 -3.40
N LEU A 21 0.19 4.42 -2.18
CA LEU A 21 -1.08 3.82 -1.80
C LEU A 21 -2.24 4.37 -2.64
N SER A 22 -2.32 5.69 -2.84
CA SER A 22 -3.41 6.30 -3.62
C SER A 22 -3.37 5.91 -5.09
N GLU A 23 -2.18 5.79 -5.68
CA GLU A 23 -2.00 5.25 -7.04
C GLU A 23 -2.53 3.82 -7.14
N VAL A 24 -2.14 2.94 -6.20
CA VAL A 24 -2.55 1.53 -6.17
C VAL A 24 -4.06 1.40 -5.96
N GLU A 25 -4.66 2.23 -5.12
CA GLU A 25 -6.10 2.23 -4.89
C GLU A 25 -6.89 2.72 -6.11
N THR A 26 -6.37 3.71 -6.83
CA THR A 26 -6.97 4.16 -8.10
C THR A 26 -6.97 3.04 -9.14
N GLU A 27 -5.84 2.34 -9.33
CA GLU A 27 -5.79 1.20 -10.23
C GLU A 27 -6.75 0.07 -9.80
N LEU A 28 -6.86 -0.21 -8.50
CA LEU A 28 -7.81 -1.20 -7.98
C LEU A 28 -9.26 -0.84 -8.29
N ARG A 29 -9.64 0.43 -8.14
CA ARG A 29 -10.98 0.92 -8.48
C ARG A 29 -11.28 0.73 -9.96
N MET A 30 -10.33 1.01 -10.85
CA MET A 30 -10.50 0.77 -12.28
C MET A 30 -10.73 -0.72 -12.58
N GLN A 31 -9.99 -1.62 -11.94
CA GLN A 31 -10.18 -3.06 -12.10
C GLN A 31 -11.54 -3.53 -11.55
N GLN A 32 -12.00 -2.94 -10.45
CA GLN A 32 -13.32 -3.22 -9.88
C GLN A 32 -14.45 -2.72 -10.78
N GLY A 33 -14.31 -1.52 -11.36
CA GLY A 33 -15.26 -1.01 -12.35
C GLY A 33 -15.35 -1.92 -13.57
N ALA A 34 -14.22 -2.40 -14.08
CA ALA A 34 -14.20 -3.38 -15.16
C ALA A 34 -14.91 -4.70 -14.79
N LEU A 35 -14.67 -5.20 -13.57
CA LEU A 35 -15.34 -6.40 -13.05
C LEU A 35 -16.86 -6.20 -12.97
N HIS A 36 -17.31 -5.04 -12.51
CA HIS A 36 -18.73 -4.74 -12.39
C HIS A 36 -19.40 -4.62 -13.77
N ASN A 37 -18.74 -3.95 -14.72
CA ASN A 37 -19.34 -3.68 -16.03
C ASN A 37 -19.28 -4.88 -16.99
N THR A 38 -18.25 -5.72 -16.88
CA THR A 38 -18.00 -6.80 -17.86
C THR A 38 -17.99 -8.19 -17.24
N GLY A 39 -18.23 -8.32 -15.93
CA GLY A 39 -18.15 -9.57 -15.18
C GLY A 39 -16.72 -10.11 -14.98
N LYS A 40 -15.70 -9.46 -15.55
CA LYS A 40 -14.30 -9.87 -15.45
C LYS A 40 -13.36 -8.69 -15.22
N PRO A 41 -12.29 -8.85 -14.43
CA PRO A 41 -11.27 -7.81 -14.33
C PRO A 41 -10.45 -7.76 -15.63
N GLN A 42 -9.83 -6.61 -15.93
CA GLN A 42 -8.97 -6.50 -17.13
C GLN A 42 -7.77 -7.45 -17.06
N SER A 43 -7.24 -7.69 -15.86
CA SER A 43 -6.23 -8.72 -15.61
C SER A 43 -6.32 -9.26 -14.19
N THR A 44 -6.58 -10.57 -14.07
CA THR A 44 -6.65 -11.28 -12.78
C THR A 44 -5.30 -11.30 -12.05
N GLY A 45 -4.20 -11.51 -12.78
CA GLY A 45 -2.85 -11.49 -12.24
C GLY A 45 -2.49 -10.11 -11.68
N ARG A 46 -2.79 -9.06 -12.43
CA ARG A 46 -2.56 -7.67 -12.00
C ARG A 46 -3.42 -7.30 -10.80
N LEU A 47 -4.71 -7.67 -10.79
CA LEU A 47 -5.60 -7.46 -9.66
C LEU A 47 -5.06 -8.10 -8.37
N ARG A 48 -4.61 -9.35 -8.44
CA ARG A 48 -3.98 -10.04 -7.29
C ARG A 48 -2.71 -9.34 -6.83
N ALA A 49 -1.88 -8.90 -7.76
CA ALA A 49 -0.65 -8.18 -7.43
C ALA A 49 -0.92 -6.82 -6.76
N LEU A 50 -1.87 -6.04 -7.27
CA LEU A 50 -2.28 -4.76 -6.69
C LEU A 50 -2.82 -4.93 -5.26
N LYS A 51 -3.67 -5.94 -5.02
CA LYS A 51 -4.16 -6.27 -3.66
C LYS A 51 -3.01 -6.58 -2.70
N LYS A 52 -2.05 -7.41 -3.14
CA LYS A 52 -0.84 -7.74 -2.34
C LYS A 52 0.02 -6.50 -2.08
N LEU A 53 0.18 -5.64 -3.09
CA LEU A 53 0.96 -4.41 -2.97
C LEU A 53 0.32 -3.44 -1.96
N ARG A 54 -1.00 -3.23 -2.05
CA ARG A 54 -1.78 -2.44 -1.08
C ARG A 54 -1.57 -2.93 0.35
N ALA A 55 -1.72 -4.23 0.58
CA ALA A 55 -1.54 -4.82 1.91
C ALA A 55 -0.11 -4.62 2.46
N ARG A 56 0.91 -4.72 1.60
CA ARG A 56 2.31 -4.47 1.99
C ARG A 56 2.54 -3.01 2.37
N ILE A 57 2.04 -2.07 1.59
CA ILE A 57 2.17 -0.63 1.89
C ILE A 57 1.54 -0.31 3.24
N LEU A 58 0.31 -0.77 3.48
CA LEU A 58 -0.39 -0.59 4.76
C LEU A 58 0.40 -1.20 5.94
N THR A 59 1.01 -2.36 5.72
CA THR A 59 1.86 -3.00 6.74
C THR A 59 3.06 -2.11 7.10
N PHE A 60 3.76 -1.56 6.10
CA PHE A 60 4.89 -0.66 6.35
C PHE A 60 4.48 0.64 7.03
N LEU A 61 3.33 1.22 6.64
CA LEU A 61 2.77 2.39 7.31
C LEU A 61 2.48 2.10 8.79
N SER A 62 1.76 1.01 9.08
CA SER A 62 1.44 0.62 10.46
C SER A 62 2.69 0.33 11.30
N GLN A 63 3.69 -0.34 10.74
CA GLN A 63 4.96 -0.60 11.43
C GLN A 63 5.68 0.70 11.80
N ARG A 64 5.64 1.72 10.93
CA ARG A 64 6.25 3.02 11.19
C ARG A 64 5.49 3.81 12.24
N GLU A 65 4.16 3.80 12.20
CA GLU A 65 3.32 4.43 13.22
C GLU A 65 3.55 3.80 14.60
N LYS A 66 3.60 2.47 14.69
CA LYS A 66 3.90 1.76 15.94
C LYS A 66 5.28 2.13 16.50
N LYS A 67 6.31 2.18 15.64
CA LYS A 67 7.65 2.62 16.05
C LYS A 67 7.67 4.06 16.53
N ALA A 68 7.00 4.97 15.81
CA ALA A 68 6.89 6.37 16.20
C ALA A 68 6.17 6.53 17.55
N ASN A 69 5.12 5.75 17.79
CA ASN A 69 4.39 5.78 19.06
C ASN A 69 5.20 5.19 20.22
N ALA A 70 5.97 4.11 19.99
CA ALA A 70 6.87 3.56 21.00
C ALA A 70 7.92 4.60 21.44
N LEU A 71 8.57 5.26 20.48
CA LEU A 71 9.54 6.33 20.76
C LEU A 71 8.93 7.48 21.58
N LYS A 72 7.69 7.89 21.27
CA LYS A 72 6.97 8.92 22.03
C LYS A 72 6.61 8.48 23.46
N ALA A 73 6.32 7.20 23.67
CA ALA A 73 6.00 6.67 24.99
C ALA A 73 7.23 6.64 25.90
N ASP A 74 8.40 6.30 25.34
CA ASP A 74 9.67 6.29 26.08
C ASP A 74 10.14 7.69 26.46
N SER A 75 9.94 8.70 25.60
CA SER A 75 10.27 10.10 25.90
C SER A 75 9.39 10.75 26.97
N LYS A 76 8.18 10.21 27.23
CA LYS A 76 7.27 10.71 28.27
C LYS A 76 7.53 10.11 29.65
N LYS A 77 8.33 9.04 29.72
CA LYS A 77 8.70 8.36 30.97
C LYS A 77 10.02 8.84 31.57
N LYS A 78 10.78 9.67 30.84
CA LYS A 78 11.96 10.39 31.32
C LYS A 78 11.55 11.79 31.74
#